data_AF-A0A3L7UJR4-F1
#
_entry.id   AF-A0A3L7UJR4-F1
#
_cell.length_a   1.000
_cell.length_b   1.000
_cell.length_c   1.000
_cell.angle_alpha   90.00
_cell.angle_beta   90.00
_cell.angle_gamma   90.00
#
_symmetry.space_group_name_H-M   'P 1'
#
loop_
_entity.id
_entity.type
_entity.pdbx_description
1 polymer ?
#
loop_
_entity_poly.entity_id
_entity_poly.type
_entity_poly.pdbx_seq_one_letter_code
_entity_poly.pdbx_strand_id
1 'polypeptide(L)' 'GRTGFHVKSLHATVLKQLGFDPNRLSYFFGGLDQKLVGVEHVEPISEIIA' A
#
# COMPACT_ATOMS: atom_id res chain seq x y z
N GLY A 1 5.70 -13.37 17.78
CA GLY A 1 5.37 -13.41 16.35
C GLY A 1 4.37 -12.32 16.06
N ARG A 2 4.57 -11.50 15.02
CA ARG A 2 3.56 -10.50 14.64
C ARG A 2 2.30 -11.25 14.21
N THR A 3 1.17 -10.95 14.82
CA THR A 3 -0.13 -11.53 14.44
C THR A 3 -0.62 -10.84 13.17
N GLY A 4 -0.12 -11.29 12.02
CA GLY A 4 -0.60 -10.90 10.69
C GLY A 4 -0.14 -9.54 10.15
N PHE A 5 -0.48 -9.29 8.89
CA PHE A 5 -0.27 -8.03 8.19
C PHE A 5 -1.59 -7.29 8.00
N HIS A 6 -1.55 -5.95 8.04
CA HIS A 6 -2.71 -5.14 7.65
C HIS A 6 -2.92 -5.18 6.14
N VAL A 7 -4.16 -5.04 5.69
CA VAL A 7 -4.51 -5.00 4.26
C VAL A 7 -3.76 -3.89 3.50
N LYS A 8 -3.49 -2.75 4.15
CA LYS A 8 -2.70 -1.65 3.57
C LYS A 8 -1.27 -2.08 3.18
N SER A 9 -0.65 -2.98 3.95
CA SER A 9 0.66 -3.54 3.63
C SER A 9 0.59 -4.48 2.42
N LEU A 10 -0.51 -5.24 2.26
CA LEU A 10 -0.72 -6.07 1.07
C LEU A 10 -0.87 -5.22 -0.19
N HIS A 11 -1.69 -4.15 -0.15
CA HIS A 11 -1.81 -3.21 -1.26
C HIS A 11 -0.46 -2.59 -1.63
N ALA A 12 0.35 -2.21 -0.63
CA ALA A 12 1.67 -1.66 -0.88
C ALA A 12 2.61 -2.65 -1.57
N THR A 13 2.58 -3.92 -1.17
CA THR A 13 3.34 -4.99 -1.84
C THR A 13 2.91 -5.13 -3.30
N VAL A 14 1.62 -5.24 -3.57
CA VAL A 14 1.11 -5.39 -4.94
C VAL A 14 1.50 -4.21 -5.82
N LEU A 15 1.29 -2.98 -5.35
CA LEU A 15 1.64 -1.77 -6.09
C LEU A 15 3.14 -1.68 -6.38
N LYS A 16 3.99 -2.02 -5.42
CA LYS A 16 5.45 -2.04 -5.62
C LYS A 16 5.86 -3.08 -6.66
N GLN A 17 5.29 -4.29 -6.63
CA GLN A 17 5.58 -5.32 -7.64
C GLN A 17 5.11 -4.93 -9.05
N LEU A 18 4.10 -4.05 -9.15
CA LEU A 18 3.65 -3.47 -10.41
C LEU A 18 4.47 -2.24 -10.85
N GLY A 19 5.48 -1.84 -10.09
CA GLY A 19 6.35 -0.69 -10.40
C GLY A 19 5.79 0.67 -9.99
N PHE A 20 4.72 0.71 -9.17
CA PHE A 20 4.16 1.93 -8.63
C PHE A 20 4.74 2.27 -7.26
N ASP A 21 4.81 3.57 -6.93
CA ASP A 21 5.06 4.03 -5.56
C ASP A 21 3.73 3.99 -4.77
N PRO A 22 3.58 3.07 -3.80
CA PRO A 22 2.34 2.93 -3.04
C PRO A 22 1.98 4.16 -2.20
N ASN A 23 2.96 4.95 -1.76
CA ASN A 23 2.73 6.12 -0.90
C ASN A 23 2.35 7.37 -1.71
N ARG A 24 2.59 7.36 -3.03
CA ARG A 24 2.27 8.45 -3.95
C ARG A 24 1.02 8.22 -4.80
N LEU A 25 0.64 6.96 -5.03
CA LEU A 25 -0.52 6.65 -5.85
C LEU A 25 -1.82 7.05 -5.15
N SER A 26 -2.54 8.02 -5.74
CA SER A 26 -3.88 8.43 -5.33
C SER A 26 -4.84 8.48 -6.52
N TYR A 27 -6.13 8.40 -6.23
CA TYR A 27 -7.19 8.58 -7.22
C TYR A 27 -8.28 9.50 -6.66
N PHE A 28 -8.83 10.35 -7.53
CA PHE A 28 -9.86 11.29 -7.13
C PHE A 28 -11.22 10.62 -7.07
N PHE A 29 -11.86 10.64 -5.90
CA PHE A 29 -13.19 10.09 -5.70
C PHE A 29 -13.94 10.85 -4.60
N GLY A 30 -15.18 11.27 -4.89
CA GLY A 30 -16.03 11.95 -3.90
C GLY A 30 -15.47 13.29 -3.40
N GLY A 31 -14.70 14.02 -4.24
CA GLY A 31 -14.09 15.29 -3.86
C GLY A 31 -12.76 15.16 -3.10
N LEU A 32 -12.23 13.94 -2.95
CA LEU A 32 -11.03 13.65 -2.17
C LEU A 32 -10.03 12.82 -2.98
N ASP A 33 -8.74 13.05 -2.74
CA ASP A 33 -7.67 12.19 -3.21
C ASP A 33 -7.52 10.98 -2.28
N GLN A 34 -8.05 9.84 -2.71
CA GLN A 34 -8.05 8.59 -1.95
C GLN A 34 -6.75 7.81 -2.20
N LYS A 35 -6.22 7.16 -1.17
CA LYS A 35 -5.04 6.29 -1.24
C LYS A 35 -5.38 4.87 -0.79
N LEU A 36 -4.95 3.86 -1.55
CA LEU A 36 -5.19 2.44 -1.25
C LEU A 36 -4.43 1.94 -0.02
N VAL A 37 -3.36 2.64 0.37
CA VAL A 37 -2.54 2.33 1.54
C VAL A 37 -2.85 3.19 2.77
N GLY A 38 -3.84 4.07 2.66
CA GLY A 38 -4.16 5.07 3.67
C GLY A 38 -3.26 6.31 3.59
N VAL A 39 -3.41 7.20 4.57
CA VAL A 39 -2.69 8.49 4.61
C VAL A 39 -1.30 8.38 5.23
N GLU A 40 -1.13 7.43 6.15
CA GLU A 40 0.16 7.14 6.77
C GLU A 40 1.08 6.43 5.80
N HIS A 41 2.38 6.70 5.94
CA HIS A 41 3.39 5.96 5.21
C HIS A 41 3.28 4.47 5.52
N VAL A 42 3.34 3.65 4.47
CA VAL A 42 3.25 2.21 4.58
C VAL A 42 4.38 1.52 3.84
N GLU A 43 4.91 0.48 4.48
CA GLU A 43 5.93 -0.38 3.92
C GLU A 43 5.31 -1.66 3.32
N PRO A 44 5.83 -2.13 2.17
CA PRO A 44 5.55 -3.45 1.64
C PRO A 44 5.95 -4.58 2.58
N ILE A 45 5.33 -5.74 2.41
CA ILE A 45 5.68 -6.97 3.10
C ILE A 45 6.94 -7.54 2.45
N SER A 46 8.11 -7.30 3.05
CA SER A 46 9.40 -7.80 2.53
C SER A 46 9.49 -9.33 2.55
N GLU A 47 8.81 -9.98 3.47
CA GLU A 47 8.87 -11.43 3.71
C GLU A 47 8.31 -12.29 2.56
N ILE A 48 7.55 -11.69 1.63
CA ILE A 48 6.90 -12.39 0.51
C ILE A 48 7.39 -11.93 -0.87
N ILE A 49 8.41 -11.08 -0.90
CA ILE A 49 9.02 -10.57 -2.13
C ILE A 49 10.25 -11.45 -2.45
N ALA A 50 10.38 -11.88 -3.71
CA ALA A 50 11.45 -12.75 -4.21
C ALA A 50 12.74 -11.98 -4.54
#